data_AF-A0AB37XIF0-F1
#
_entry.id   AF-A0AB37XIF0-F1
#
_cell.length_a   1.000
_cell.length_b   1.000
_cell.length_c   1.000
_cell.angle_alpha   90.00
_cell.angle_beta   90.00
_cell.angle_gamma   90.00
#
_symmetry.space_group_name_H-M   'P 1'
#
loop_
_entity.id
_entity.type
_entity.pdbx_description
1 polymer ?
#
loop_
_entity_poly.entity_id
_entity_poly.type
_entity_poly.pdbx_seq_one_letter_code
_entity_poly.pdbx_strand_id
1 'polypeptide(L)'
;MAGGEAETVSGPVTGEAVALELRPAKLLSRGAAVLIDLAVTWLVFLLVMVGVLVTTASLDEAAVAAVSVAVFLLVPVGGPIAVETLSHGRSLGKWACGLRVVREDGGPIRFRHALVRGAMAVVEILLTVGVVACVASLVSERGRRVGDVFAGTLVVRERIPVARAPELAAPEPWLAQQVNGLDLSSVPDSLWLAVRQYLGRVRQLDAQVAAGMAGRLAEELAVRTGVSVPAGVPAGSYLAAVAYERRERERRKVGALPRGVAEVEVPGGGAGAVPEARGVGGEISPAEGGGGGEGRSGGQAGTGFVPPV
;
A
#
# COMPACT_ATOMS: atom_id res chain seq x y z
N MET A 1 -12.68 19.88 68.63
CA MET A 1 -13.95 19.14 68.50
C MET A 1 -14.37 19.18 67.04
N ALA A 2 -14.74 18.01 66.50
CA ALA A 2 -15.26 17.72 65.15
C ALA A 2 -14.28 17.97 63.98
N GLY A 3 -13.93 17.02 63.10
CA GLY A 3 -14.51 15.72 62.78
C GLY A 3 -15.11 15.75 61.36
N GLY A 4 -14.59 14.90 60.48
CA GLY A 4 -15.15 14.62 59.13
C GLY A 4 -14.47 15.42 58.01
N GLU A 5 -14.10 14.88 56.85
CA GLU A 5 -14.29 13.56 56.26
C GLU A 5 -13.11 13.26 55.32
N ALA A 6 -12.71 12.00 55.29
CA ALA A 6 -11.82 11.46 54.28
C ALA A 6 -12.62 11.30 52.98
N GLU A 7 -12.40 12.17 52.01
CA GLU A 7 -12.90 11.94 50.65
C GLU A 7 -11.84 11.15 49.87
N THR A 8 -11.98 9.83 49.95
CA THR A 8 -11.43 8.89 48.99
C THR A 8 -12.05 9.17 47.62
N VAL A 9 -11.38 9.98 46.81
CA VAL A 9 -11.69 10.08 45.38
C VAL A 9 -11.15 8.82 44.70
N SER A 10 -12.00 7.81 44.60
CA SER A 10 -11.79 6.64 43.76
C SER A 10 -12.56 6.84 42.45
N GLY A 11 -11.83 6.98 41.35
CA GLY A 11 -12.30 6.77 39.98
C GLY A 11 -12.26 8.01 39.08
N PRO A 12 -11.96 7.89 37.78
CA PRO A 12 -11.47 6.74 37.03
C PRO A 12 -9.96 6.88 36.72
N VAL A 13 -9.24 5.76 36.84
CA VAL A 13 -7.98 5.56 36.12
C VAL A 13 -8.36 5.43 34.65
N THR A 14 -8.30 6.51 33.89
CA THR A 14 -8.22 6.43 32.43
C THR A 14 -6.80 6.02 32.07
N GLY A 15 -6.59 4.71 32.07
CA GLY A 15 -5.65 4.11 31.13
C GLY A 15 -6.14 4.35 29.71
N GLU A 16 -5.17 4.47 28.80
CA GLU A 16 -5.33 4.54 27.34
C GLU A 16 -5.80 5.89 26.79
N ALA A 17 -5.12 6.52 25.84
CA ALA A 17 -3.91 6.18 25.13
C ALA A 17 -3.21 7.50 24.85
N VAL A 18 -1.93 7.53 25.16
CA VAL A 18 -1.01 8.62 24.88
C VAL A 18 -1.38 9.28 23.54
N ALA A 19 -1.71 10.58 23.59
CA ALA A 19 -1.63 11.45 22.43
C ALA A 19 -0.14 11.54 22.03
N LEU A 20 0.41 10.44 21.53
CA LEU A 20 1.78 10.36 21.06
C LEU A 20 1.82 11.26 19.84
N GLU A 21 2.40 12.44 20.05
CA GLU A 21 3.28 13.26 19.23
C GLU A 21 3.88 12.57 17.99
N LEU A 22 3.06 11.95 17.13
CA LEU A 22 3.49 11.20 15.96
C LEU A 22 3.58 12.09 14.72
N ARG A 23 3.28 13.39 14.83
CA ARG A 23 3.38 14.33 13.70
C ARG A 23 4.82 14.67 13.32
N PRO A 24 5.77 14.93 14.23
CA PRO A 24 7.16 15.22 13.87
C PRO A 24 7.84 14.04 13.14
N ALA A 25 7.67 12.81 13.65
CA ALA A 25 8.28 11.62 13.06
C ALA A 25 7.71 11.28 11.66
N LYS A 26 6.42 11.53 11.43
CA LYS A 26 5.78 11.32 10.11
C LYS A 26 6.25 12.35 9.07
N LEU A 27 6.53 13.58 9.49
CA LEU A 27 7.07 14.63 8.60
C LEU A 27 8.53 14.35 8.23
N LEU A 28 9.36 13.95 9.20
CA LEU A 28 10.77 13.60 8.98
C LEU A 28 10.94 12.48 7.96
N SER A 29 10.13 11.41 8.05
CA SER A 29 10.18 10.30 7.08
C SER A 29 9.75 10.72 5.67
N ARG A 30 8.80 11.65 5.54
CA ARG A 30 8.43 12.22 4.23
C ARG A 30 9.50 13.15 3.68
N GLY A 31 10.08 13.99 4.52
CA GLY A 31 11.21 14.86 4.16
C GLY A 31 12.41 14.04 3.68
N ALA A 32 12.79 12.99 4.42
CA ALA A 32 13.85 12.07 4.02
C ALA A 32 13.56 11.39 2.68
N ALA A 33 12.32 10.91 2.46
CA ALA A 33 11.93 10.33 1.17
C ALA A 33 12.06 11.35 0.02
N VAL A 34 11.65 12.60 0.22
CA VAL A 34 11.79 13.67 -0.78
C VAL A 34 13.27 14.00 -1.04
N LEU A 35 14.11 14.05 0.00
CA LEU A 35 15.55 14.30 -0.14
C LEU A 35 16.23 13.18 -0.93
N ILE A 36 15.90 11.92 -0.65
CA ILE A 36 16.43 10.78 -1.41
C ILE A 36 15.96 10.85 -2.87
N ASP A 37 14.67 11.09 -3.11
CA ASP A 37 14.13 11.24 -4.46
C ASP A 37 14.84 12.37 -5.21
N LEU A 38 15.03 13.53 -4.57
CA LEU A 38 15.70 14.68 -5.13
C LEU A 38 17.18 14.39 -5.44
N ALA A 39 17.89 13.72 -4.54
CA ALA A 39 19.28 13.31 -4.74
C ALA A 39 19.42 12.32 -5.92
N VAL A 40 18.52 11.34 -6.02
CA VAL A 40 18.49 10.41 -7.15
C VAL A 40 18.18 11.14 -8.46
N THR A 41 17.19 12.03 -8.46
CA THR A 41 16.83 12.83 -9.64
C THR A 41 17.99 13.71 -10.09
N TRP A 42 18.69 14.40 -9.17
CA TRP A 42 19.86 15.21 -9.49
C TRP A 42 21.03 14.38 -10.00
N LEU A 43 21.29 13.22 -9.40
CA LEU A 43 22.34 12.31 -9.86
C LEU A 43 22.05 11.84 -11.30
N VAL A 44 20.83 11.40 -11.57
CA VAL A 44 20.41 11.00 -12.92
C VAL A 44 20.51 12.17 -13.88
N PHE A 45 20.06 13.37 -13.48
CA PHE A 45 20.18 14.58 -14.30
C PHE A 45 21.62 14.89 -14.67
N LEU A 46 22.55 14.86 -13.71
CA LEU A 46 23.97 15.10 -13.95
C LEU A 46 24.57 14.06 -14.90
N LEU A 47 24.27 12.78 -14.69
CA LEU A 47 24.76 11.70 -15.56
C LEU A 47 24.25 11.84 -16.99
N VAL A 48 22.96 12.17 -17.17
CA VAL A 48 22.38 12.40 -18.50
C VAL A 48 22.99 13.65 -19.14
N MET A 49 23.19 14.74 -18.38
CA MET A 49 23.85 15.96 -18.89
C MET A 49 25.28 15.71 -19.34
N VAL A 50 26.06 14.94 -18.59
CA VAL A 50 27.41 14.52 -19.01
C VAL A 50 27.34 13.68 -20.28
N GLY A 51 26.38 12.74 -20.36
CA GLY A 51 26.14 11.95 -21.57
C GLY A 51 25.82 12.80 -22.79
N VAL A 52 24.94 13.80 -22.64
CA VAL A 52 24.63 14.77 -23.70
C VAL A 52 25.91 15.49 -24.11
N LEU A 53 26.65 16.08 -23.17
CA LEU A 53 27.89 16.82 -23.47
C LEU A 53 28.91 15.99 -24.25
N VAL A 54 29.07 14.70 -23.92
CA VAL A 54 30.01 13.80 -24.60
C VAL A 54 29.50 13.36 -25.98
N THR A 55 28.20 13.15 -26.13
CA THR A 55 27.61 12.58 -27.36
C THR A 55 27.21 13.62 -28.39
N THR A 56 27.00 14.87 -27.99
CA THR A 56 26.54 15.94 -28.89
C THR A 56 27.66 16.84 -29.40
N ALA A 57 28.93 16.48 -29.20
CA ALA A 57 30.08 17.28 -29.62
C ALA A 57 30.16 17.53 -31.15
N SER A 58 29.48 16.69 -31.94
CA SER A 58 29.39 16.81 -33.40
C SER A 58 28.08 17.41 -33.92
N LEU A 59 27.14 17.77 -33.02
CA LEU A 59 25.87 18.39 -33.39
C LEU A 59 26.03 19.90 -33.55
N ASP A 60 25.09 20.51 -34.29
CA ASP A 60 24.97 21.96 -34.34
C ASP A 60 24.41 22.52 -33.04
N GLU A 61 24.67 23.79 -32.79
CA GLU A 61 24.33 24.47 -31.53
C GLU A 61 22.82 24.44 -31.25
N ALA A 62 21.98 24.51 -32.28
CA ALA A 62 20.53 24.45 -32.15
C ALA A 62 20.05 23.08 -31.66
N ALA A 63 20.60 21.98 -32.18
CA ALA A 63 20.27 20.64 -31.70
C ALA A 63 20.74 20.42 -30.25
N VAL A 64 21.94 20.89 -29.91
CA VAL A 64 22.45 20.83 -28.51
C VAL A 64 21.49 21.56 -27.58
N ALA A 65 21.11 22.80 -27.91
CA ALA A 65 20.17 23.59 -27.12
C ALA A 65 18.82 22.88 -26.95
N ALA A 66 18.26 22.32 -28.03
CA ALA A 66 16.99 21.60 -28.00
C ALA A 66 17.06 20.36 -27.08
N VAL A 67 18.12 19.56 -27.18
CA VAL A 67 18.33 18.38 -26.34
C VAL A 67 18.53 18.78 -24.88
N SER A 68 19.33 19.83 -24.61
CA SER A 68 19.56 20.33 -23.26
C SER A 68 18.26 20.80 -22.59
N VAL A 69 17.41 21.54 -23.31
CA VAL A 69 16.10 21.97 -22.82
C VAL A 69 15.19 20.76 -22.57
N ALA A 70 15.16 19.80 -23.50
CA ALA A 70 14.36 18.60 -23.34
C ALA A 70 14.76 17.81 -22.08
N VAL A 71 16.06 17.60 -21.84
CA VAL A 71 16.55 16.90 -20.64
C VAL A 71 16.29 17.70 -19.37
N PHE A 72 16.47 19.03 -19.41
CA PHE A 72 16.17 19.92 -18.30
C PHE A 72 14.70 19.86 -17.86
N LEU A 73 13.76 19.61 -18.77
CA LEU A 73 12.35 19.42 -18.42
C LEU A 73 12.04 17.95 -18.07
N LEU A 74 12.46 17.01 -18.91
CA LEU A 74 12.04 15.62 -18.82
C LEU A 74 12.64 14.89 -17.63
N VAL A 75 13.88 15.18 -17.21
CA VAL A 75 14.49 14.45 -16.10
C VAL A 75 13.91 14.88 -14.75
N PRO A 76 13.94 16.17 -14.35
CA PRO A 76 13.43 16.57 -13.04
C PRO A 76 11.90 16.58 -12.93
N VAL A 77 11.17 16.73 -14.04
CA VAL A 77 9.70 16.72 -14.03
C VAL A 77 9.16 15.40 -14.54
N GLY A 78 9.52 15.02 -15.77
CA GLY A 78 9.02 13.78 -16.41
C GLY A 78 9.47 12.50 -15.69
N GLY A 79 10.71 12.45 -15.18
CA GLY A 79 11.28 11.31 -14.49
C GLY A 79 10.46 10.90 -13.26
N PRO A 80 10.26 11.79 -12.26
CA PRO A 80 9.41 11.50 -11.11
C PRO A 80 7.97 11.12 -11.48
N ILE A 81 7.38 11.77 -12.50
CA ILE A 81 6.02 11.43 -12.98
C ILE A 81 5.98 10.00 -13.52
N ALA A 82 6.95 9.63 -14.37
CA ALA A 82 7.04 8.30 -14.95
C ALA A 82 7.25 7.24 -13.86
N VAL A 83 8.19 7.47 -12.94
CA VAL A 83 8.47 6.58 -11.82
C VAL A 83 7.22 6.39 -10.96
N GLU A 84 6.59 7.47 -10.50
CA GLU A 84 5.38 7.37 -9.66
C GLU A 84 4.22 6.68 -10.39
N THR A 85 4.06 6.92 -11.70
CA THR A 85 3.00 6.28 -12.51
C THR A 85 3.23 4.78 -12.62
N LEU A 86 4.43 4.36 -13.03
CA LEU A 86 4.77 2.95 -13.27
C LEU A 86 4.80 2.14 -11.97
N SER A 87 5.21 2.76 -10.87
CA SER A 87 5.32 2.11 -9.57
C SER A 87 4.05 2.18 -8.72
N HIS A 88 2.97 2.76 -9.26
CA HIS A 88 1.71 2.95 -8.57
C HIS A 88 1.85 3.74 -7.25
N GLY A 89 2.70 4.78 -7.26
CA GLY A 89 2.88 5.72 -6.16
C GLY A 89 4.12 5.50 -5.29
N ARG A 90 5.11 4.74 -5.77
CA ARG A 90 6.37 4.46 -5.06
C ARG A 90 7.58 4.99 -5.81
N SER A 91 8.20 6.05 -5.31
CA SER A 91 9.55 6.43 -5.73
C SER A 91 10.60 5.73 -4.87
N LEU A 92 11.87 5.85 -5.24
CA LEU A 92 12.99 5.20 -4.54
C LEU A 92 13.06 5.61 -3.06
N GLY A 93 12.98 6.91 -2.77
CA GLY A 93 12.98 7.44 -1.41
C GLY A 93 11.72 7.05 -0.64
N LYS A 94 10.55 7.06 -1.30
CA LYS A 94 9.31 6.60 -0.68
C LYS A 94 9.40 5.11 -0.32
N TRP A 95 9.95 4.28 -1.21
CA TRP A 95 10.14 2.86 -0.95
C TRP A 95 11.10 2.63 0.23
N ALA A 96 12.24 3.34 0.26
CA ALA A 96 13.21 3.26 1.37
C ALA A 96 12.59 3.65 2.72
N CYS A 97 11.66 4.62 2.74
CA CYS A 97 10.96 5.05 3.94
C CYS A 97 9.67 4.27 4.25
N GLY A 98 9.31 3.26 3.45
CA GLY A 98 8.04 2.52 3.59
C GLY A 98 6.81 3.38 3.36
N LEU A 99 6.88 4.30 2.40
CA LEU A 99 5.84 5.24 2.04
C LEU A 99 5.28 4.94 0.64
N ARG A 100 4.02 5.31 0.44
CA ARG A 100 3.36 5.22 -0.86
C ARG A 100 2.34 6.34 -1.04
N VAL A 101 2.27 6.89 -2.24
CA VAL A 101 1.19 7.80 -2.65
C VAL A 101 -0.04 6.99 -3.01
N VAL A 102 -1.19 7.33 -2.43
CA VAL A 102 -2.49 6.76 -2.74
C VAL A 102 -3.49 7.86 -3.08
N ARG A 103 -4.54 7.51 -3.82
CA ARG A 103 -5.68 8.41 -4.04
C ARG A 103 -6.47 8.59 -2.75
N GLU A 104 -7.28 9.65 -2.67
CA GLU A 104 -8.19 9.84 -1.55
C GLU A 104 -9.16 8.67 -1.35
N ASP A 105 -9.56 8.01 -2.45
CA ASP A 105 -10.38 6.79 -2.42
C ASP A 105 -9.60 5.53 -2.00
N GLY A 106 -8.33 5.66 -1.60
CA GLY A 106 -7.45 4.55 -1.18
C GLY A 106 -6.85 3.72 -2.33
N GLY A 107 -7.30 3.91 -3.57
CA GLY A 107 -6.78 3.20 -4.73
C GLY A 107 -5.37 3.66 -5.19
N PRO A 108 -4.72 2.89 -6.07
CA PRO A 108 -3.43 3.27 -6.65
C PRO A 108 -3.55 4.55 -7.47
N ILE A 109 -2.46 5.32 -7.56
CA ILE A 109 -2.43 6.50 -8.41
C ILE A 109 -2.40 6.11 -9.90
N ARG A 110 -2.90 7.02 -10.75
CA ARG A 110 -2.86 6.94 -12.21
C ARG A 110 -2.01 8.07 -12.76
N PHE A 111 -1.66 8.00 -14.05
CA PHE A 111 -0.85 9.01 -14.72
C PHE A 111 -1.35 10.45 -14.48
N ARG A 112 -2.65 10.71 -14.62
CA ARG A 112 -3.23 12.06 -14.38
C ARG A 112 -2.90 12.62 -13.00
N HIS A 113 -2.87 11.77 -11.97
CA HIS A 113 -2.59 12.19 -10.61
C HIS A 113 -1.10 12.51 -10.46
N ALA A 114 -0.23 11.66 -11.01
CA ALA A 114 1.21 11.91 -11.04
C ALA A 114 1.56 13.17 -11.84
N LEU A 115 0.88 13.42 -12.97
CA LEU A 115 1.06 14.60 -13.81
C LEU A 115 0.70 15.89 -13.07
N VAL A 116 -0.46 15.96 -12.42
CA VAL A 116 -0.86 17.14 -11.62
C VAL A 116 0.13 17.38 -10.48
N ARG A 117 0.56 16.32 -9.79
CA ARG A 117 1.59 16.41 -8.74
C ARG A 117 2.91 16.93 -9.29
N GLY A 118 3.35 16.44 -10.45
CA GLY A 118 4.59 16.84 -11.10
C GLY A 118 4.56 18.28 -11.60
N ALA A 119 3.45 18.71 -12.19
CA ALA A 119 3.26 20.11 -12.60
C ALA A 119 3.29 21.05 -11.39
N MET A 120 2.58 20.71 -10.31
CA MET A 120 2.63 21.51 -9.08
C MET A 120 4.00 21.48 -8.42
N ALA A 121 4.74 20.36 -8.50
CA ALA A 121 6.10 20.26 -7.98
C ALA A 121 7.07 21.24 -8.65
N VAL A 122 6.83 21.65 -9.90
CA VAL A 122 7.62 22.73 -10.53
C VAL A 122 7.49 24.01 -9.71
N VAL A 123 6.27 24.39 -9.34
CA VAL A 123 6.00 25.62 -8.58
C VAL A 123 6.43 25.48 -7.12
N GLU A 124 6.03 24.39 -6.45
CA GLU A 124 6.19 24.26 -4.99
C GLU A 124 7.53 23.62 -4.55
N ILE A 125 8.30 23.04 -5.47
CA ILE A 125 9.60 22.41 -5.16
C ILE A 125 10.73 23.04 -5.97
N LEU A 126 10.64 23.05 -7.31
CA LEU A 126 11.74 23.54 -8.16
C LEU A 126 11.93 25.05 -7.99
N LEU A 127 10.86 25.85 -8.09
CA LEU A 127 10.96 27.31 -8.01
C LEU A 127 11.18 27.84 -6.58
N THR A 128 10.73 27.10 -5.57
CA THR A 128 10.75 27.57 -4.16
C THR A 128 11.64 26.73 -3.25
N VAL A 129 12.47 25.86 -3.83
CA VAL A 129 13.36 24.93 -3.10
C VAL A 129 12.60 24.12 -2.04
N GLY A 130 11.33 23.79 -2.32
CA GLY A 130 10.46 23.01 -1.43
C GLY A 130 9.85 23.78 -0.26
N VAL A 131 10.11 25.09 -0.09
CA VAL A 131 9.58 25.87 1.04
C VAL A 131 8.06 25.85 1.04
N VAL A 132 7.43 26.10 -0.12
CA VAL A 132 5.95 26.09 -0.23
C VAL A 132 5.39 24.69 0.06
N ALA A 133 6.02 23.63 -0.48
CA ALA A 133 5.61 22.26 -0.21
C ALA A 133 5.69 21.91 1.29
N CYS A 134 6.75 22.36 1.96
CA CYS A 134 6.96 22.15 3.40
C CYS A 134 5.91 22.89 4.23
N VAL A 135 5.70 24.18 3.98
CA VAL A 135 4.70 24.98 4.71
C VAL A 135 3.29 24.42 4.48
N ALA A 136 2.91 24.12 3.23
CA ALA A 136 1.62 23.51 2.93
C ALA A 136 1.42 22.18 3.66
N SER A 137 2.45 21.34 3.70
CA SER A 137 2.40 20.06 4.43
C SER A 137 2.30 20.26 5.95
N LEU A 138 2.95 21.28 6.52
CA LEU A 138 2.91 21.56 7.96
C LEU A 138 1.55 22.10 8.42
N VAL A 139 0.95 22.98 7.62
CA VAL A 139 -0.36 23.58 7.91
C VAL A 139 -1.49 22.61 7.63
N SER A 140 -1.31 21.66 6.69
CA SER A 140 -2.31 20.66 6.37
C SER A 140 -2.51 19.65 7.50
N GLU A 141 -3.75 19.45 7.94
CA GLU A 141 -4.08 18.43 8.94
C GLU A 141 -3.71 17.01 8.50
N ARG A 142 -3.79 16.75 7.19
CA ARG A 142 -3.46 15.46 6.57
C ARG A 142 -2.00 15.42 6.06
N GLY A 143 -1.21 16.46 6.35
CA GLY A 143 0.18 16.58 5.91
C GLY A 143 0.35 16.75 4.41
N ARG A 144 -0.67 17.19 3.66
CA ARG A 144 -0.64 17.24 2.19
C ARG A 144 0.01 18.53 1.70
N ARG A 145 0.94 18.42 0.74
CA ARG A 145 1.42 19.60 -0.01
C ARG A 145 0.40 20.02 -1.07
N VAL A 146 0.62 21.16 -1.71
CA VAL A 146 -0.32 21.76 -2.67
C VAL A 146 -0.59 20.79 -3.82
N GLY A 147 0.45 20.19 -4.39
CA GLY A 147 0.29 19.18 -5.44
C GLY A 147 -0.49 17.93 -5.04
N ASP A 148 -0.41 17.53 -3.77
CA ASP A 148 -1.17 16.39 -3.24
C ASP A 148 -2.67 16.72 -3.19
N VAL A 149 -3.01 17.94 -2.77
CA VAL A 149 -4.39 18.44 -2.66
C VAL A 149 -5.03 18.53 -4.03
N PHE A 150 -4.40 19.18 -5.01
CA PHE A 150 -4.95 19.30 -6.37
C PHE A 150 -5.09 17.95 -7.08
N ALA A 151 -4.18 17.01 -6.81
CA ALA A 151 -4.24 15.69 -7.41
C ALA A 151 -5.24 14.75 -6.71
N GLY A 152 -5.84 15.13 -5.57
CA GLY A 152 -6.68 14.24 -4.77
C GLY A 152 -5.91 13.02 -4.28
N THR A 153 -4.70 13.24 -3.76
CA THR A 153 -3.79 12.19 -3.28
C THR A 153 -3.25 12.47 -1.89
N LEU A 154 -2.73 11.43 -1.24
CA LEU A 154 -2.04 11.54 0.04
C LEU A 154 -0.96 10.47 0.15
N VAL A 155 0.07 10.74 0.96
CA VAL A 155 1.15 9.77 1.22
C VAL A 155 0.84 9.03 2.51
N VAL A 156 0.73 7.72 2.42
CA VAL A 156 0.57 6.83 3.56
C VAL A 156 1.86 6.08 3.85
N ARG A 157 2.05 5.71 5.12
CA ARG A 157 3.04 4.71 5.49
C ARG A 157 2.47 3.35 5.15
N GLU A 158 3.05 2.72 4.14
CA GLU A 158 2.79 1.32 3.86
C GLU A 158 3.45 0.52 4.99
N ARG A 159 2.69 -0.31 5.68
CA ARG A 159 3.30 -1.26 6.61
C ARG A 159 4.15 -2.18 5.75
N ILE A 160 5.46 -1.93 5.71
CA ILE A 160 6.45 -2.90 5.27
C ILE A 160 6.05 -4.19 5.99
N PRO A 161 5.79 -5.30 5.29
CA PRO A 161 5.56 -6.57 5.94
C PRO A 161 6.81 -6.84 6.78
N VAL A 162 6.76 -6.50 8.06
CA VAL A 162 7.74 -6.96 9.04
C VAL A 162 7.74 -8.46 8.83
N ALA A 163 8.92 -9.00 8.51
CA ALA A 163 9.14 -10.40 8.14
C ALA A 163 8.09 -11.26 8.83
N ARG A 164 7.25 -11.96 8.03
CA ARG A 164 6.14 -12.79 8.54
C ARG A 164 6.62 -13.42 9.83
N ALA A 165 5.93 -13.16 10.95
CA ALA A 165 6.20 -13.88 12.19
C ALA A 165 6.39 -15.35 11.80
N PRO A 166 7.51 -15.99 12.21
CA PRO A 166 7.92 -17.27 11.66
C PRO A 166 6.70 -18.16 11.58
N GLU A 167 6.41 -18.68 10.38
CA GLU A 167 5.28 -19.59 10.21
C GLU A 167 5.51 -20.73 11.18
N LEU A 168 4.72 -20.73 12.26
CA LEU A 168 4.72 -21.82 13.22
C LEU A 168 4.44 -23.07 12.40
N ALA A 169 5.38 -24.00 12.39
CA ALA A 169 5.20 -25.27 11.70
C ALA A 169 3.94 -25.94 12.26
N ALA A 170 3.16 -26.56 11.38
CA ALA A 170 2.01 -27.33 11.82
C ALA A 170 2.49 -28.41 12.81
N PRO A 171 1.84 -28.56 13.97
CA PRO A 171 2.22 -29.59 14.93
C PRO A 171 1.94 -30.98 14.34
N GLU A 172 2.61 -31.98 14.91
CA GLU A 172 2.32 -33.39 14.60
C GLU A 172 0.82 -33.70 14.78
N PRO A 173 0.19 -34.53 13.93
CA PRO A 173 -1.27 -34.69 13.92
C PRO A 173 -1.87 -35.12 15.26
N TRP A 174 -1.17 -35.97 16.01
CA TRP A 174 -1.60 -36.44 17.32
C TRP A 174 -1.57 -35.31 18.37
N LEU A 175 -0.57 -34.42 18.30
CA LEU A 175 -0.46 -33.26 19.18
C LEU A 175 -1.49 -32.19 18.79
N ALA A 176 -1.76 -32.03 17.49
CA ALA A 176 -2.81 -31.17 16.95
C ALA A 176 -4.18 -31.56 17.51
N GLN A 177 -4.51 -32.86 17.50
CA GLN A 177 -5.76 -33.37 18.05
C GLN A 177 -5.90 -33.06 19.56
N GLN A 178 -4.80 -33.15 20.31
CA GLN A 178 -4.80 -32.86 21.74
C GLN A 178 -4.98 -31.37 22.03
N VAL A 179 -4.25 -30.49 21.31
CA VAL A 179 -4.39 -29.04 21.52
C VAL A 179 -5.74 -28.50 21.03
N ASN A 180 -6.39 -29.19 20.08
CA ASN A 180 -7.70 -28.80 19.58
C ASN A 180 -8.80 -28.84 20.66
N GLY A 181 -8.66 -29.70 21.67
CA GLY A 181 -9.60 -29.78 22.80
C GLY A 181 -9.39 -28.73 23.89
N LEU A 182 -8.32 -27.92 23.82
CA LEU A 182 -7.98 -26.96 24.87
C LEU A 182 -8.96 -25.78 24.89
N ASP A 183 -9.40 -25.41 26.09
CA ASP A 183 -10.04 -24.12 26.31
C ASP A 183 -8.98 -23.03 26.41
N LEU A 184 -8.81 -22.28 25.31
CA LEU A 184 -7.84 -21.20 25.20
C LEU A 184 -8.40 -19.85 25.68
N SER A 185 -9.70 -19.78 26.02
CA SER A 185 -10.36 -18.54 26.44
C SER A 185 -9.96 -18.09 27.84
N SER A 186 -9.52 -19.03 28.69
CA SER A 186 -9.07 -18.80 30.05
C SER A 186 -7.64 -18.24 30.17
N VAL A 187 -6.90 -18.20 29.07
CA VAL A 187 -5.48 -17.83 29.03
C VAL A 187 -5.33 -16.31 28.84
N PRO A 188 -4.68 -15.58 29.78
CA PRO A 188 -4.58 -14.12 29.72
C PRO A 188 -3.66 -13.63 28.60
N ASP A 189 -3.94 -12.44 28.07
CA ASP A 189 -3.17 -11.86 26.95
C ASP A 189 -1.68 -11.64 27.28
N SER A 190 -1.34 -11.39 28.54
CA SER A 190 0.05 -11.27 28.99
C SER A 190 0.84 -12.57 28.80
N LEU A 191 0.23 -13.73 29.10
CA LEU A 191 0.85 -15.04 28.92
C LEU A 191 1.01 -15.35 27.42
N TRP A 192 0.03 -14.99 26.61
CA TRP A 192 0.15 -15.11 25.15
C TRP A 192 1.24 -14.23 24.57
N LEU A 193 1.40 -13.01 25.08
CA LEU A 193 2.50 -12.14 24.69
C LEU A 193 3.85 -12.76 25.06
N ALA A 194 3.98 -13.33 26.25
CA ALA A 194 5.18 -14.01 26.70
C ALA A 194 5.51 -15.22 25.80
N VAL A 195 4.52 -16.06 25.47
CA VAL A 195 4.68 -17.19 24.54
C VAL A 195 5.13 -16.70 23.15
N ARG A 196 4.52 -15.63 22.62
CA ARG A 196 4.93 -15.05 21.33
C ARG A 196 6.35 -14.50 21.35
N GLN A 197 6.76 -13.83 22.42
CA GLN A 197 8.11 -13.30 22.58
C GLN A 197 9.14 -14.43 22.65
N TYR A 198 8.85 -15.50 23.41
CA TYR A 198 9.66 -16.70 23.47
C TYR A 198 9.82 -17.33 22.07
N LEU A 199 8.71 -17.64 21.39
CA LEU A 199 8.73 -18.28 20.06
C LEU A 199 9.44 -17.41 19.01
N GLY A 200 9.33 -16.08 19.12
CA GLY A 200 10.03 -15.14 18.24
C GLY A 200 11.55 -15.09 18.45
N ARG A 201 12.04 -15.49 19.64
CA ARG A 201 13.46 -15.40 20.02
C ARG A 201 14.12 -16.76 20.27
N VAL A 202 13.38 -17.86 20.23
CA VAL A 202 13.90 -19.21 20.58
C VAL A 202 15.14 -19.61 19.79
N ARG A 203 15.26 -19.16 18.52
CA ARG A 203 16.44 -19.41 17.67
C ARG A 203 17.66 -18.55 17.98
N GLN A 204 17.50 -17.51 18.80
CA GLN A 204 18.55 -16.58 19.21
C GLN A 204 19.03 -16.82 20.64
N LEU A 205 18.33 -17.70 21.37
CA LEU A 205 18.60 -18.01 22.76
C LEU A 205 19.48 -19.25 22.86
N ASP A 206 20.30 -19.30 23.91
CA ASP A 206 20.97 -20.53 24.31
C ASP A 206 19.95 -21.65 24.57
N ALA A 207 20.28 -22.87 24.17
CA ALA A 207 19.36 -24.00 24.20
C ALA A 207 18.84 -24.31 25.63
N GLN A 208 19.69 -24.17 26.64
CA GLN A 208 19.32 -24.48 28.03
C GLN A 208 18.41 -23.39 28.61
N VAL A 209 18.71 -22.12 28.30
CA VAL A 209 17.88 -20.96 28.71
C VAL A 209 16.51 -21.02 28.02
N ALA A 210 16.49 -21.36 26.73
CA ALA A 210 15.25 -21.54 25.97
C ALA A 210 14.39 -22.67 26.56
N ALA A 211 14.98 -23.82 26.91
CA ALA A 211 14.26 -24.94 27.52
C ALA A 211 13.66 -24.57 28.88
N GLY A 212 14.41 -23.86 29.73
CA GLY A 212 13.91 -23.39 31.04
C GLY A 212 12.77 -22.38 30.93
N MET A 213 12.81 -21.47 29.95
CA MET A 213 11.69 -20.55 29.68
C MET A 213 10.47 -21.29 29.11
N ALA A 214 10.69 -22.23 28.20
CA ALA A 214 9.63 -23.04 27.63
C ALA A 214 8.88 -23.85 28.70
N GLY A 215 9.61 -24.48 29.63
CA GLY A 215 9.03 -25.24 30.73
C GLY A 215 8.10 -24.40 31.59
N ARG A 216 8.58 -23.23 32.06
CA ARG A 216 7.78 -22.30 32.89
C ARG A 216 6.49 -21.85 32.20
N LEU A 217 6.60 -21.44 30.93
CA LEU A 217 5.45 -20.98 30.15
C LEU A 217 4.46 -22.12 29.86
N ALA A 218 4.96 -23.32 29.59
CA ALA A 218 4.10 -24.48 29.31
C ALA A 218 3.37 -24.96 30.58
N GLU A 219 4.02 -24.90 31.75
CA GLU A 219 3.39 -25.19 33.04
C GLU A 219 2.30 -24.18 33.37
N GLU A 220 2.57 -22.88 33.21
CA GLU A 220 1.57 -21.83 33.43
C GLU A 220 0.37 -21.99 32.47
N LEU A 221 0.63 -22.37 31.22
CA LEU A 221 -0.43 -22.66 30.24
C LEU A 221 -1.23 -23.91 30.62
N ALA A 222 -0.57 -24.96 31.11
CA ALA A 222 -1.22 -26.19 31.56
C ALA A 222 -2.15 -25.96 32.75
N VAL A 223 -1.74 -25.12 33.71
CA VAL A 223 -2.58 -24.73 34.87
C VAL A 223 -3.85 -24.00 34.41
N ARG A 224 -3.76 -23.17 33.37
CA ARG A 224 -4.91 -22.39 32.86
C ARG A 224 -5.85 -23.19 31.96
N THR A 225 -5.31 -24.13 31.19
CA THR A 225 -6.06 -24.93 30.21
C THR A 225 -6.53 -26.27 30.77
N GLY A 226 -6.03 -26.68 31.94
CA GLY A 226 -6.40 -27.92 32.63
C GLY A 226 -5.77 -29.18 32.01
N VAL A 227 -4.90 -29.05 31.01
CA VAL A 227 -4.27 -30.16 30.30
C VAL A 227 -2.75 -30.03 30.40
N SER A 228 -2.11 -31.05 30.95
CA SER A 228 -0.65 -31.09 31.10
C SER A 228 0.09 -31.30 29.78
N VAL A 229 1.36 -30.90 29.77
CA VAL A 229 2.26 -31.15 28.64
C VAL A 229 2.44 -32.67 28.48
N PRO A 230 2.25 -33.23 27.28
CA PRO A 230 2.40 -34.68 27.06
C PRO A 230 3.82 -35.16 27.34
N ALA A 231 3.94 -36.34 27.95
CA ALA A 231 5.24 -36.96 28.23
C ALA A 231 6.03 -37.18 26.92
N GLY A 232 7.31 -36.78 26.92
CA GLY A 232 8.19 -36.90 25.75
C GLY A 232 8.10 -35.75 24.74
N VAL A 233 7.20 -34.78 24.92
CA VAL A 233 7.14 -33.58 24.06
C VAL A 233 7.97 -32.45 24.67
N PRO A 234 8.93 -31.87 23.93
CA PRO A 234 9.60 -30.66 24.36
C PRO A 234 8.61 -29.52 24.60
N ALA A 235 8.70 -28.83 25.73
CA ALA A 235 7.79 -27.75 26.10
C ALA A 235 7.68 -26.66 25.01
N GLY A 236 8.78 -26.37 24.31
CA GLY A 236 8.78 -25.42 23.19
C GLY A 236 7.88 -25.86 22.02
N SER A 237 7.86 -27.16 21.69
CA SER A 237 7.01 -27.73 20.65
C SER A 237 5.53 -27.71 21.04
N TYR A 238 5.23 -27.98 22.31
CA TYR A 238 3.87 -27.84 22.87
C TYR A 238 3.37 -26.39 22.78
N LEU A 239 4.18 -25.41 23.20
CA LEU A 239 3.84 -23.99 23.10
C LEU A 239 3.61 -23.54 21.65
N ALA A 240 4.44 -24.02 20.72
CA ALA A 240 4.26 -23.75 19.29
C ALA A 240 2.95 -24.34 18.76
N ALA A 241 2.60 -25.56 19.16
CA ALA A 241 1.34 -26.23 18.79
C ALA A 241 0.11 -25.47 19.29
N VAL A 242 0.12 -25.04 20.56
CA VAL A 242 -1.00 -24.28 21.15
C VAL A 242 -1.13 -22.89 20.51
N ALA A 243 0.00 -22.21 20.23
CA ALA A 243 -0.01 -20.94 19.51
C ALA A 243 -0.50 -21.08 18.06
N TYR A 244 -0.18 -22.20 17.39
CA TYR A 244 -0.70 -22.54 16.07
C TYR A 244 -2.23 -22.71 16.10
N GLU A 245 -2.75 -23.50 17.04
CA GLU A 245 -4.20 -23.72 17.20
C GLU A 245 -4.96 -22.43 17.49
N ARG A 246 -4.44 -21.56 18.37
CA ARG A 246 -5.04 -20.24 18.61
C ARG A 246 -5.14 -19.42 17.32
N ARG A 247 -4.05 -19.35 16.54
CA ARG A 247 -4.01 -18.61 15.27
C ARG A 247 -5.00 -19.18 14.26
N GLU A 248 -5.16 -20.49 14.22
CA GLU A 248 -6.11 -21.16 13.34
C GLU A 248 -7.56 -20.87 13.74
N ARG A 249 -7.88 -20.88 15.04
CA ARG A 249 -9.19 -20.45 15.56
C ARG A 249 -9.50 -18.99 15.23
N GLU A 250 -8.52 -18.09 15.36
CA GLU A 250 -8.66 -16.69 14.98
C GLU A 250 -8.88 -16.52 13.47
N ARG A 251 -8.12 -17.25 12.63
CA ARG A 251 -8.31 -17.28 11.17
C ARG A 251 -9.71 -17.76 10.79
N ARG A 252 -10.21 -18.82 11.43
CA ARG A 252 -11.57 -19.33 11.22
C ARG A 252 -12.62 -18.31 11.62
N LYS A 253 -12.46 -17.59 12.75
CA LYS A 253 -13.37 -16.52 13.15
C LYS A 253 -13.40 -15.36 12.14
N VAL A 254 -12.25 -14.93 11.64
CA VAL A 254 -12.15 -13.86 10.65
C VAL A 254 -12.68 -14.30 9.27
N GLY A 255 -12.48 -15.58 8.90
CA GLY A 255 -13.03 -16.17 7.67
C GLY A 255 -14.51 -16.53 7.73
N ALA A 256 -15.07 -16.72 8.93
CA ALA A 256 -16.48 -17.04 9.18
C ALA A 256 -17.35 -15.79 9.41
N LEU A 257 -16.76 -14.59 9.51
CA LEU A 257 -17.53 -13.37 9.34
C LEU A 257 -18.16 -13.43 7.93
N PRO A 258 -19.49 -13.29 7.79
CA PRO A 258 -20.12 -13.23 6.49
C PRO A 258 -19.37 -12.20 5.65
N ARG A 259 -18.99 -12.56 4.42
CA ARG A 259 -18.53 -11.60 3.40
C ARG A 259 -19.59 -10.55 3.02
N GLY A 260 -20.64 -10.39 3.83
CA GLY A 260 -21.74 -9.45 3.64
C GLY A 260 -21.46 -8.10 4.31
N VAL A 261 -20.45 -7.39 3.82
CA VAL A 261 -20.52 -5.91 3.62
C VAL A 261 -19.67 -5.56 2.40
N ALA A 262 -19.97 -6.19 1.28
CA ALA A 262 -19.44 -5.80 -0.02
C ALA A 262 -20.44 -6.13 -1.12
N GLU A 263 -21.68 -5.63 -1.00
CA GLU A 263 -22.47 -5.20 -2.16
C GLU A 263 -23.65 -4.38 -1.65
N VAL A 264 -23.57 -3.05 -1.73
CA VAL A 264 -24.78 -2.25 -1.77
C VAL A 264 -25.34 -2.46 -3.17
N GLU A 265 -26.24 -3.43 -3.27
CA GLU A 265 -27.11 -3.62 -4.42
C GLU A 265 -27.94 -2.34 -4.57
N VAL A 266 -27.61 -1.53 -5.58
CA VAL A 266 -28.43 -0.40 -6.01
C VAL A 266 -29.52 -0.99 -6.91
N PRO A 267 -30.81 -0.96 -6.52
CA PRO A 267 -31.86 -1.48 -7.37
C PRO A 267 -32.25 -0.44 -8.41
N GLY A 268 -32.21 -0.84 -9.68
CA GLY A 268 -33.12 -0.35 -10.71
C GLY A 268 -32.57 0.70 -11.69
N GLY A 269 -32.25 0.24 -12.90
CA GLY A 269 -32.06 1.09 -14.09
C GLY A 269 -31.79 0.22 -15.30
N GLY A 270 -32.86 -0.27 -15.92
CA GLY A 270 -32.81 -1.39 -16.86
C GLY A 270 -32.33 -1.11 -18.29
N ALA A 271 -32.18 -2.24 -18.97
CA ALA A 271 -32.40 -2.50 -20.40
C ALA A 271 -31.45 -1.88 -21.44
N GLY A 272 -30.67 -2.77 -22.06
CA GLY A 272 -29.95 -2.52 -23.31
C GLY A 272 -29.11 -3.72 -23.74
N ALA A 273 -29.70 -4.91 -23.79
CA ALA A 273 -29.05 -6.13 -24.27
C ALA A 273 -28.87 -6.07 -25.80
N VAL A 274 -27.62 -6.17 -26.25
CA VAL A 274 -27.23 -6.40 -27.65
C VAL A 274 -27.32 -7.91 -27.91
N PRO A 275 -28.06 -8.40 -28.92
CA PRO A 275 -28.06 -9.82 -29.24
C PRO A 275 -26.93 -10.17 -30.21
N GLU A 276 -26.18 -11.19 -29.83
CA GLU A 276 -25.21 -11.93 -30.63
C GLU A 276 -25.96 -12.92 -31.54
N ALA A 277 -25.81 -12.80 -32.86
CA ALA A 277 -26.43 -13.68 -33.85
C ALA A 277 -25.45 -14.80 -34.27
N ARG A 278 -25.82 -16.04 -33.91
CA ARG A 278 -25.19 -17.30 -34.30
C ARG A 278 -25.83 -17.79 -35.61
N GLY A 279 -25.00 -18.18 -36.57
CA GLY A 279 -25.42 -18.52 -37.93
C GLY A 279 -26.16 -19.86 -38.09
N VAL A 280 -26.93 -19.95 -39.19
CA VAL A 280 -27.43 -21.17 -39.81
C VAL A 280 -27.37 -20.97 -41.33
N GLY A 281 -26.80 -21.94 -42.05
CA GLY A 281 -26.66 -21.94 -43.51
C GLY A 281 -27.93 -22.35 -44.26
N GLY A 282 -27.93 -22.07 -45.57
CA GLY A 282 -29.01 -22.44 -46.50
C GLY A 282 -28.85 -21.79 -47.88
N GLU A 283 -27.90 -22.32 -48.66
CA GLU A 283 -27.92 -22.65 -50.10
C GLU A 283 -28.77 -21.89 -51.17
N ILE A 284 -28.09 -21.66 -52.32
CA ILE A 284 -28.53 -21.54 -53.75
C ILE A 284 -28.65 -20.13 -54.39
N SER A 285 -27.53 -19.69 -55.03
CA SER A 285 -27.29 -19.40 -56.48
C SER A 285 -28.20 -18.43 -57.32
N PRO A 286 -27.79 -17.97 -58.52
CA PRO A 286 -27.11 -16.68 -58.74
C PRO A 286 -27.81 -15.78 -59.80
N ALA A 287 -27.41 -14.52 -59.92
CA ALA A 287 -27.69 -13.72 -61.11
C ALA A 287 -26.54 -12.75 -61.43
N GLU A 288 -26.27 -12.67 -62.73
CA GLU A 288 -25.06 -12.20 -63.38
C GLU A 288 -24.98 -10.67 -63.57
N GLY A 289 -23.77 -10.23 -63.92
CA GLY A 289 -23.50 -9.05 -64.75
C GLY A 289 -23.20 -7.78 -63.96
N GLY A 290 -22.12 -7.04 -64.18
CA GLY A 290 -21.08 -7.11 -65.19
C GLY A 290 -20.37 -5.74 -65.21
N GLY A 291 -19.04 -5.76 -65.39
CA GLY A 291 -18.27 -4.73 -66.09
C GLY A 291 -18.24 -3.30 -65.57
N GLY A 292 -17.11 -2.96 -64.92
CA GLY A 292 -16.12 -2.01 -65.46
C GLY A 292 -16.41 -0.50 -65.41
N GLY A 293 -15.33 0.27 -65.22
CA GLY A 293 -15.24 1.64 -65.76
C GLY A 293 -14.78 2.69 -64.77
N GLU A 294 -13.53 3.13 -64.95
CA GLU A 294 -12.89 4.32 -64.39
C GLU A 294 -13.68 5.63 -64.60
N GLY A 295 -13.33 6.67 -63.84
CA GLY A 295 -13.57 8.04 -64.31
C GLY A 295 -13.55 9.13 -63.24
N ARG A 296 -12.41 9.83 -63.14
CA ARG A 296 -12.25 11.11 -62.43
C ARG A 296 -13.09 12.21 -63.09
N SER A 297 -13.67 13.11 -62.29
CA SER A 297 -13.77 14.58 -62.48
C SER A 297 -14.79 15.08 -61.43
N GLY A 298 -14.46 15.98 -60.51
CA GLY A 298 -14.33 17.40 -60.76
C GLY A 298 -15.67 18.09 -60.44
N GLY A 299 -15.75 18.88 -59.37
CA GLY A 299 -16.99 19.58 -59.01
C GLY A 299 -16.92 20.27 -57.66
N GLN A 300 -16.57 21.54 -57.70
CA GLN A 300 -16.45 22.48 -56.58
C GLN A 300 -17.82 23.06 -56.18
N ALA A 301 -17.89 23.55 -54.93
CA ALA A 301 -18.78 24.58 -54.39
C ALA A 301 -20.19 24.16 -53.93
N GLY A 302 -20.51 24.55 -52.68
CA GLY A 302 -21.85 24.43 -52.11
C GLY A 302 -21.87 24.68 -50.61
N THR A 303 -21.71 25.95 -50.23
CA THR A 303 -21.87 26.49 -48.87
C THR A 303 -23.22 26.12 -48.24
N GLY A 304 -23.22 25.70 -46.97
CA GLY A 304 -24.44 25.47 -46.20
C GLY A 304 -24.21 25.59 -44.70
N PHE A 305 -24.23 26.83 -44.21
CA PHE A 305 -24.31 27.20 -42.80
C PHE A 305 -25.79 27.36 -42.42
N VAL A 306 -26.25 26.74 -41.33
CA VAL A 306 -27.35 27.25 -40.46
C VAL A 306 -27.10 26.78 -39.00
N PRO A 307 -27.25 27.65 -37.97
CA PRO A 307 -26.97 27.40 -36.55
C PRO A 307 -28.28 27.01 -35.77
N PRO A 308 -28.29 26.96 -34.41
CA PRO A 308 -29.06 25.98 -33.65
C PRO A 308 -30.46 26.43 -33.22
N VAL A 309 -31.26 25.43 -32.81
CA VAL A 309 -32.30 25.54 -31.78
C VAL A 309 -32.20 24.32 -30.87
#